data_AF-A0A956RJ77-F1
#
_entry.id   AF-A0A956RJ77-F1
#
_cell.length_a   1.000
_cell.length_b   1.000
_cell.length_c   1.000
_cell.angle_alpha   90.00
_cell.angle_beta   90.00
_cell.angle_gamma   90.00
#
_symmetry.space_group_name_H-M   'P 1'
#
loop_
_entity.id
_entity.type
_entity.pdbx_description
1 polymer ?
#
loop_
_entity_poly.entity_id
_entity_poly.type
_entity_poly.pdbx_seq_one_letter_code
_entity_poly.pdbx_strand_id
1 'polypeptide(L)'
;TSGGPGSTGTDADSDVGATTSNSTNTLTDSDPSGPGTFGTTTSEASTGDDTGPFPPDDCDPYAQDCPEGFKCAPYSNDGAPNWNDATCVPLDDEPAPLGEPCTNLGEPFDGQDTCEAGAICWFLDEELMGTCEPLCGGTPEDPVCPENHVCSISGNSSVSLCLETCDPLEGESACAVGDSCLPSPNMPNFFCITLADTFKAGLPCEVLNVCAPGLFCAPSDAVEGCDPMAAEGCCTPYCALDNPICEAVPGNECVPFFEQPVPPYENVGVCASPP
;
A
#
# COMPACT_ATOMS: atom_id res chain seq x y z
N THR A 1 -5.42 -13.05 60.95
CA THR A 1 -6.71 -13.25 61.64
C THR A 1 -7.79 -12.66 60.75
N SER A 2 -8.44 -13.48 59.90
CA SER A 2 -9.77 -14.09 60.15
C SER A 2 -10.88 -13.04 60.31
N GLY A 3 -11.98 -13.02 59.57
CA GLY A 3 -12.60 -13.92 58.60
C GLY A 3 -13.98 -13.37 58.22
N GLY A 4 -14.59 -13.88 57.15
CA GLY A 4 -16.04 -13.73 56.86
C GLY A 4 -16.92 -14.43 57.91
N PRO A 5 -18.27 -14.42 57.80
CA PRO A 5 -19.03 -15.06 56.70
C PRO A 5 -20.29 -14.22 56.28
N GLY A 6 -21.19 -14.56 55.34
CA GLY A 6 -21.44 -15.73 54.49
C GLY A 6 -22.96 -15.90 54.22
N SER A 7 -23.29 -16.67 53.17
CA SER A 7 -24.59 -17.26 52.77
C SER A 7 -25.65 -16.38 52.09
N THR A 8 -26.44 -16.80 51.10
CA THR A 8 -26.72 -18.04 50.30
C THR A 8 -27.75 -17.59 49.23
N GLY A 9 -27.97 -18.14 48.03
CA GLY A 9 -27.77 -19.47 47.43
C GLY A 9 -29.10 -19.85 46.74
N THR A 10 -29.09 -20.32 45.48
CA THR A 10 -29.89 -21.44 44.96
C THR A 10 -29.59 -21.73 43.49
N ASP A 11 -29.23 -22.99 43.25
CA ASP A 11 -28.95 -23.69 42.00
C ASP A 11 -30.23 -24.14 41.28
N ALA A 12 -30.12 -24.44 39.97
CA ALA A 12 -30.68 -25.66 39.39
C ALA A 12 -30.05 -25.98 38.01
N ASP A 13 -29.40 -27.13 38.00
CA ASP A 13 -28.84 -27.91 36.90
C ASP A 13 -29.93 -28.68 36.12
N SER A 14 -29.69 -29.01 34.84
CA SER A 14 -30.12 -30.26 34.17
C SER A 14 -29.59 -30.38 32.74
N ASP A 15 -28.65 -31.32 32.60
CA ASP A 15 -28.23 -32.09 31.43
C ASP A 15 -29.36 -32.97 30.84
N VAL A 16 -29.43 -33.13 29.50
CA VAL A 16 -29.73 -34.40 28.79
C VAL A 16 -29.23 -34.32 27.33
N GLY A 17 -28.42 -35.30 26.93
CA GLY A 17 -27.92 -35.47 25.56
C GLY A 17 -28.72 -36.41 24.62
N ALA A 18 -28.25 -36.38 23.36
CA ALA A 18 -28.28 -37.39 22.28
C ALA A 18 -29.60 -37.82 21.62
N THR A 19 -29.70 -37.62 20.30
CA THR A 19 -30.05 -38.71 19.36
C THR A 19 -29.71 -38.36 17.90
N THR A 20 -29.12 -39.35 17.23
CA THR A 20 -28.81 -39.45 15.80
C THR A 20 -30.06 -39.72 14.96
N SER A 21 -30.09 -39.26 13.71
CA SER A 21 -30.91 -39.89 12.66
C SER A 21 -30.34 -39.62 11.26
N ASN A 22 -29.91 -40.73 10.67
CA ASN A 22 -29.48 -40.94 9.30
C ASN A 22 -30.72 -40.97 8.38
N SER A 23 -30.66 -40.41 7.17
CA SER A 23 -31.62 -40.70 6.10
C SER A 23 -30.98 -40.56 4.72
N THR A 24 -30.49 -41.69 4.25
CA THR A 24 -30.31 -42.08 2.85
C THR A 24 -31.61 -41.94 2.06
N ASN A 25 -31.55 -41.36 0.86
CA ASN A 25 -32.52 -41.61 -0.21
C ASN A 25 -31.80 -41.80 -1.54
N THR A 26 -31.86 -43.03 -2.05
CA THR A 26 -31.45 -43.47 -3.39
C THR A 26 -32.70 -43.97 -4.11
N LEU A 27 -33.02 -43.45 -5.30
CA LEU A 27 -33.83 -44.07 -6.37
C LEU A 27 -33.51 -43.32 -7.69
N THR A 28 -32.68 -43.84 -8.60
CA THR A 28 -32.98 -44.72 -9.77
C THR A 28 -33.91 -44.13 -10.84
N ASP A 29 -33.38 -43.84 -12.04
CA ASP A 29 -33.87 -44.28 -13.38
C ASP A 29 -32.98 -43.63 -14.48
N SER A 30 -32.17 -44.38 -15.25
CA SER A 30 -32.48 -45.06 -16.53
C SER A 30 -32.10 -44.26 -17.77
N ASP A 31 -30.95 -44.66 -18.35
CA ASP A 31 -30.55 -44.47 -19.75
C ASP A 31 -31.27 -45.49 -20.65
N PRO A 32 -31.67 -45.12 -21.88
CA PRO A 32 -30.97 -45.70 -23.03
C PRO A 32 -30.80 -44.77 -24.25
N SER A 33 -29.55 -44.57 -24.65
CA SER A 33 -28.93 -44.83 -25.98
C SER A 33 -29.73 -44.51 -27.28
N GLY A 34 -29.12 -43.68 -28.15
CA GLY A 34 -29.40 -43.63 -29.60
C GLY A 34 -28.46 -42.67 -30.37
N PRO A 35 -27.82 -43.08 -31.49
CA PRO A 35 -26.56 -42.50 -32.00
C PRO A 35 -26.74 -41.45 -33.12
N GLY A 36 -25.74 -40.57 -33.30
CA GLY A 36 -25.75 -39.56 -34.35
C GLY A 36 -24.37 -39.04 -34.77
N THR A 37 -23.73 -39.78 -35.68
CA THR A 37 -22.92 -39.30 -36.83
C THR A 37 -21.57 -38.61 -36.59
N PHE A 38 -20.52 -39.36 -36.97
CA PHE A 38 -19.17 -38.90 -37.27
C PHE A 38 -19.13 -37.90 -38.43
N GLY A 39 -18.45 -36.78 -38.23
CA GLY A 39 -18.03 -35.85 -39.27
C GLY A 39 -16.60 -35.39 -38.99
N THR A 40 -15.62 -36.17 -39.43
CA THR A 40 -14.20 -35.82 -39.37
C THR A 40 -13.88 -34.88 -40.52
N THR A 41 -13.49 -33.64 -40.22
CA THR A 41 -12.70 -32.81 -41.12
C THR A 41 -11.50 -32.25 -40.37
N THR A 42 -10.35 -32.72 -40.82
CA THR A 42 -8.97 -32.41 -40.45
C THR A 42 -8.70 -30.92 -40.31
N SER A 43 -8.24 -30.50 -39.13
CA SER A 43 -7.49 -29.25 -38.96
C SER A 43 -6.09 -29.62 -38.47
N GLU A 44 -5.08 -29.06 -39.14
CA GLU A 44 -3.68 -29.36 -38.98
C GLU A 44 -3.18 -28.97 -37.58
N ALA A 45 -2.37 -29.86 -37.01
CA ALA A 45 -1.74 -29.69 -35.71
C ALA A 45 -0.71 -28.55 -35.76
N SER A 46 -0.96 -27.49 -34.97
CA SER A 46 0.11 -26.68 -34.40
C SER A 46 0.38 -27.22 -33.00
N THR A 47 1.58 -27.75 -32.79
CA THR A 47 2.07 -28.17 -31.48
C THR A 47 2.38 -26.92 -30.65
N GLY A 48 1.43 -26.50 -29.83
CA GLY A 48 1.65 -25.60 -28.70
C GLY A 48 1.21 -26.36 -27.46
N ASP A 49 2.16 -26.68 -26.61
CA ASP A 49 1.95 -27.39 -25.34
C ASP A 49 1.19 -26.46 -24.39
N ASP A 50 0.09 -26.98 -23.86
CA ASP A 50 -0.95 -26.24 -23.15
C ASP A 50 -0.92 -26.73 -21.70
N THR A 51 -0.28 -25.96 -20.83
CA THR A 51 -0.33 -26.15 -19.37
C THR A 51 -0.57 -24.81 -18.66
N GLY A 52 -1.81 -24.31 -18.71
CA GLY A 52 -2.32 -23.23 -17.87
C GLY A 52 -2.67 -21.94 -18.65
N PRO A 53 -3.75 -21.21 -18.29
CA PRO A 53 -4.23 -20.04 -19.04
C PRO A 53 -3.45 -18.75 -18.74
N PHE A 54 -2.25 -18.83 -18.18
CA PHE A 54 -1.49 -17.62 -17.84
C PHE A 54 -0.77 -17.08 -19.09
N PRO A 55 -0.89 -15.77 -19.38
CA PRO A 55 -0.18 -15.10 -20.47
C PRO A 55 1.35 -15.10 -20.21
N PRO A 56 2.19 -14.66 -21.17
CA PRO A 56 3.64 -14.54 -20.94
C PRO A 56 3.93 -13.92 -19.57
N ASP A 57 4.81 -14.58 -18.81
CA ASP A 57 5.10 -14.25 -17.40
C ASP A 57 5.69 -12.84 -17.22
N ASP A 58 6.18 -12.21 -18.29
CA ASP A 58 6.79 -10.88 -18.26
C ASP A 58 5.93 -9.87 -19.03
N CYS A 59 5.73 -8.68 -18.45
CA CYS A 59 5.03 -7.55 -19.08
C CYS A 59 5.77 -6.22 -18.83
N ASP A 60 5.47 -5.21 -19.65
CA ASP A 60 5.98 -3.87 -19.44
C ASP A 60 4.99 -3.05 -18.58
N PRO A 61 5.35 -2.68 -17.33
CA PRO A 61 4.46 -1.93 -16.45
C PRO A 61 4.07 -0.56 -17.02
N TYR A 62 4.89 0.01 -17.90
CA TYR A 62 4.63 1.29 -18.57
C TYR A 62 3.67 1.17 -19.75
N ALA A 63 3.65 0.01 -20.41
CA ALA A 63 2.82 -0.22 -21.60
C ALA A 63 1.49 -0.93 -21.28
N GLN A 64 1.40 -1.63 -20.14
CA GLN A 64 0.25 -2.46 -19.76
C GLN A 64 -0.12 -3.47 -20.86
N ASP A 65 0.87 -4.15 -21.42
CA ASP A 65 0.76 -4.98 -22.63
C ASP A 65 0.29 -6.43 -22.38
N CYS A 66 -0.51 -6.62 -21.35
CA CYS A 66 -1.14 -7.90 -21.02
C CYS A 66 -2.34 -8.23 -21.92
N PRO A 67 -2.68 -9.51 -22.13
CA PRO A 67 -3.91 -9.91 -22.82
C PRO A 67 -5.18 -9.42 -22.11
N GLU A 68 -6.28 -9.38 -22.85
CA GLU A 68 -7.59 -8.99 -22.32
C GLU A 68 -7.96 -9.82 -21.08
N GLY A 69 -8.41 -9.15 -20.02
CA GLY A 69 -8.71 -9.76 -18.72
C GLY A 69 -7.51 -9.84 -17.77
N PHE A 70 -6.35 -9.31 -18.14
CA PHE A 70 -5.15 -9.25 -17.30
C PHE A 70 -4.59 -7.82 -17.23
N LYS A 71 -3.85 -7.52 -16.17
CA LYS A 71 -3.08 -6.28 -16.02
C LYS A 71 -1.64 -6.58 -15.67
N CYS A 72 -0.74 -5.64 -15.97
CA CYS A 72 0.66 -5.76 -15.62
C CYS A 72 0.89 -5.22 -14.20
N ALA A 73 1.38 -6.07 -13.30
CA ALA A 73 1.62 -5.72 -11.91
C ALA A 73 3.07 -6.03 -11.49
N PRO A 74 3.69 -5.18 -10.67
CA PRO A 74 4.95 -5.50 -10.00
C PRO A 74 4.82 -6.77 -9.15
N TYR A 75 5.80 -7.67 -9.25
CA TYR A 75 5.84 -8.88 -8.44
C TYR A 75 7.27 -9.24 -8.02
N SER A 76 7.37 -10.23 -7.14
CA SER A 76 8.62 -10.85 -6.68
C SER A 76 8.84 -12.18 -7.39
N ASN A 77 9.83 -12.24 -8.29
CA ASN A 77 10.13 -13.45 -9.06
C ASN A 77 10.88 -14.54 -8.26
N ASP A 78 11.43 -14.18 -7.09
CA ASP A 78 12.18 -15.06 -6.21
C ASP A 78 11.47 -15.32 -4.87
N GLY A 79 10.28 -14.75 -4.68
CA GLY A 79 9.48 -14.86 -3.45
C GLY A 79 10.09 -14.10 -2.26
N ALA A 80 11.12 -13.27 -2.49
CA ALA A 80 11.65 -12.38 -1.47
C ALA A 80 10.70 -11.19 -1.23
N PRO A 81 10.75 -10.52 -0.06
CA PRO A 81 9.86 -9.40 0.27
C PRO A 81 10.30 -8.10 -0.43
N ASN A 82 10.46 -8.17 -1.75
CA ASN A 82 10.83 -7.08 -2.62
C ASN A 82 10.24 -7.31 -4.02
N TRP A 83 9.57 -6.30 -4.56
CA TRP A 83 9.25 -6.28 -5.98
C TRP A 83 10.53 -6.11 -6.80
N ASN A 84 10.74 -7.00 -7.76
CA ASN A 84 11.94 -7.03 -8.57
C ASN A 84 11.67 -7.35 -10.05
N ASP A 85 10.41 -7.60 -10.42
CA ASP A 85 9.99 -7.98 -11.77
C ASP A 85 8.50 -7.60 -12.00
N ALA A 86 7.97 -7.79 -13.20
CA ALA A 86 6.58 -7.46 -13.54
C ALA A 86 5.90 -8.59 -14.31
N THR A 87 4.67 -8.93 -13.93
CA THR A 87 3.91 -10.05 -14.53
C THR A 87 2.45 -9.71 -14.79
N CYS A 88 1.85 -10.42 -15.73
CA CYS A 88 0.44 -10.28 -16.05
C CYS A 88 -0.42 -11.07 -15.05
N VAL A 89 -1.14 -10.36 -14.19
CA VAL A 89 -2.09 -10.93 -13.22
C VAL A 89 -3.53 -10.80 -13.73
N PRO A 90 -4.45 -11.71 -13.36
CA PRO A 90 -5.86 -11.56 -13.68
C PRO A 90 -6.40 -10.23 -13.15
N LEU A 91 -7.17 -9.53 -13.98
CA LEU A 91 -7.90 -8.33 -13.54
C LEU A 91 -9.11 -8.77 -12.71
N ASP A 92 -9.43 -7.99 -11.66
CA ASP A 92 -10.65 -8.21 -10.89
C ASP A 92 -11.91 -8.10 -11.78
N ASP A 93 -12.97 -8.83 -11.42
CA ASP A 93 -14.25 -8.78 -12.14
C ASP A 93 -14.93 -7.40 -12.03
N GLU A 94 -14.71 -6.69 -10.92
CA GLU A 94 -15.20 -5.34 -10.62
C GLU A 94 -14.03 -4.44 -10.16
N PRO A 95 -13.10 -4.08 -11.05
CA PRO A 95 -11.88 -3.41 -10.67
C PRO A 95 -12.13 -2.02 -10.09
N ALA A 96 -11.47 -1.72 -8.97
CA ALA A 96 -11.52 -0.43 -8.31
C ALA A 96 -10.72 0.62 -9.13
N PRO A 97 -11.28 1.84 -9.33
CA PRO A 97 -10.59 2.90 -10.06
C PRO A 97 -9.51 3.57 -9.20
N LEU A 98 -8.65 4.36 -9.84
CA LEU A 98 -7.61 5.14 -9.14
C LEU A 98 -8.15 5.94 -7.95
N GLY A 99 -7.42 5.90 -6.83
CA GLY A 99 -7.74 6.62 -5.60
C GLY A 99 -8.84 5.96 -4.74
N GLU A 100 -9.50 4.91 -5.22
CA GLU A 100 -10.45 4.15 -4.40
C GLU A 100 -9.75 3.07 -3.56
N PRO A 101 -10.39 2.62 -2.45
CA PRO A 101 -9.86 1.53 -1.64
C PRO A 101 -9.73 0.22 -2.41
N CYS A 102 -8.72 -0.57 -2.08
CA CYS A 102 -8.43 -1.85 -2.70
C CYS A 102 -7.96 -2.90 -1.70
N THR A 103 -7.90 -4.16 -2.15
CA THR A 103 -7.34 -5.27 -1.39
C THR A 103 -6.28 -6.00 -2.22
N ASN A 104 -5.15 -6.32 -1.61
CA ASN A 104 -4.21 -7.30 -2.16
C ASN A 104 -4.77 -8.71 -1.94
N LEU A 105 -4.92 -9.48 -3.01
CA LEU A 105 -5.68 -10.73 -3.03
C LEU A 105 -4.84 -11.98 -2.75
N GLY A 106 -3.53 -11.83 -2.62
CA GLY A 106 -2.59 -12.93 -2.49
C GLY A 106 -1.52 -12.66 -1.45
N GLU A 107 -0.27 -12.88 -1.83
CA GLU A 107 0.87 -12.49 -1.01
C GLU A 107 1.24 -11.03 -1.33
N PRO A 108 1.73 -10.23 -0.37
CA PRO A 108 1.97 -8.79 -0.56
C PRO A 108 2.84 -8.39 -1.77
N PHE A 109 3.62 -9.33 -2.31
CA PHE A 109 4.55 -9.10 -3.42
C PHE A 109 4.24 -9.93 -4.67
N ASP A 110 3.04 -10.51 -4.80
CA ASP A 110 2.66 -11.30 -5.99
C ASP A 110 1.93 -10.51 -7.08
N GLY A 111 1.67 -9.21 -6.83
CA GLY A 111 1.05 -8.29 -7.78
C GLY A 111 -0.48 -8.45 -7.92
N GLN A 112 -1.12 -9.38 -7.20
CA GLN A 112 -2.56 -9.61 -7.30
C GLN A 112 -3.32 -8.64 -6.40
N ASP A 113 -4.19 -7.83 -6.99
CA ASP A 113 -5.04 -6.90 -6.25
C ASP A 113 -6.32 -6.55 -7.01
N THR A 114 -7.23 -5.82 -6.35
CA THR A 114 -8.55 -5.44 -6.89
C THR A 114 -8.55 -4.17 -7.76
N CYS A 115 -7.41 -3.56 -8.06
CA CYS A 115 -7.33 -2.31 -8.81
C CYS A 115 -7.44 -2.52 -10.33
N GLU A 116 -7.90 -1.49 -11.03
CA GLU A 116 -7.94 -1.45 -12.48
C GLU A 116 -6.56 -1.58 -13.15
N ALA A 117 -6.54 -1.82 -14.46
CA ALA A 117 -5.30 -1.92 -15.23
C ALA A 117 -4.55 -0.57 -15.21
N GLY A 118 -3.21 -0.64 -15.09
CA GLY A 118 -2.39 0.56 -14.87
C GLY A 118 -2.41 1.07 -13.43
N ALA A 119 -2.89 0.28 -12.47
CA ALA A 119 -2.85 0.59 -11.04
C ALA A 119 -2.44 -0.62 -10.21
N ILE A 120 -1.85 -0.35 -9.04
CA ILE A 120 -1.54 -1.36 -8.01
C ILE A 120 -2.15 -0.94 -6.69
N CYS A 121 -2.56 -1.91 -5.88
CA CYS A 121 -2.97 -1.64 -4.51
C CYS A 121 -1.75 -1.33 -3.64
N TRP A 122 -1.68 -0.09 -3.16
CA TRP A 122 -0.51 0.45 -2.49
C TRP A 122 -0.81 0.90 -1.05
N PHE A 123 0.23 1.13 -0.26
CA PHE A 123 0.14 1.45 1.18
C PHE A 123 -0.72 0.47 1.99
N LEU A 124 -0.47 -0.83 1.80
CA LEU A 124 -1.21 -1.90 2.46
C LEU A 124 -1.11 -1.81 3.99
N ASP A 125 -2.25 -1.91 4.68
CA ASP A 125 -2.36 -2.08 6.12
C ASP A 125 -2.20 -3.56 6.57
N GLU A 126 -2.40 -3.83 7.86
CA GLU A 126 -2.31 -5.19 8.43
C GLU A 126 -3.36 -6.16 7.85
N GLU A 127 -4.44 -5.61 7.28
CA GLU A 127 -5.52 -6.34 6.63
C GLU A 127 -5.36 -6.45 5.10
N LEU A 128 -4.20 -6.04 4.57
CA LEU A 128 -3.90 -6.00 3.13
C LEU A 128 -4.84 -5.08 2.34
N MET A 129 -5.39 -4.05 2.99
CA MET A 129 -6.18 -3.01 2.35
C MET A 129 -5.30 -1.80 2.06
N GLY A 130 -5.52 -1.16 0.92
CA GLY A 130 -4.77 0.01 0.49
C GLY A 130 -5.59 0.91 -0.41
N THR A 131 -4.89 1.69 -1.22
CA THR A 131 -5.48 2.58 -2.24
C THR A 131 -4.94 2.21 -3.62
N CYS A 132 -5.78 2.29 -4.65
CA CYS A 132 -5.35 2.09 -6.03
C CYS A 132 -4.49 3.26 -6.51
N GLU A 133 -3.17 3.04 -6.55
CA GLU A 133 -2.20 4.03 -7.02
C GLU A 133 -1.84 3.79 -8.48
N PRO A 134 -1.74 4.85 -9.31
CA PRO A 134 -1.42 4.71 -10.72
C PRO A 134 0.02 4.26 -10.95
N LEU A 135 0.20 3.32 -11.88
CA LEU A 135 1.51 3.00 -12.44
C LEU A 135 1.90 4.07 -13.48
N CYS A 136 3.21 4.27 -13.63
CA CYS A 136 3.72 5.20 -14.65
C CYS A 136 3.44 4.67 -16.04
N GLY A 137 3.03 5.55 -16.96
CA GLY A 137 3.02 5.25 -18.39
C GLY A 137 4.31 5.71 -19.08
N GLY A 138 4.40 5.54 -20.40
CA GLY A 138 5.52 6.06 -21.20
C GLY A 138 6.71 5.11 -21.24
N THR A 139 7.91 5.59 -20.89
CA THR A 139 9.11 4.75 -20.74
C THR A 139 9.86 5.12 -19.46
N PRO A 140 10.79 4.29 -18.96
CA PRO A 140 11.61 4.64 -17.80
C PRO A 140 12.38 5.97 -17.94
N GLU A 141 12.80 6.32 -19.16
CA GLU A 141 13.52 7.57 -19.44
C GLU A 141 12.62 8.80 -19.67
N ASP A 142 11.36 8.58 -20.02
CA ASP A 142 10.34 9.61 -20.25
C ASP A 142 9.00 9.16 -19.64
N PRO A 143 8.93 9.03 -18.30
CA PRO A 143 7.75 8.49 -17.65
C PRO A 143 6.63 9.52 -17.63
N VAL A 144 5.40 9.04 -17.80
CA VAL A 144 4.20 9.85 -17.87
C VAL A 144 3.32 9.54 -16.67
N CYS A 145 2.92 10.61 -15.97
CA CYS A 145 1.99 10.56 -14.86
C CYS A 145 0.85 11.58 -15.04
N PRO A 146 -0.27 11.43 -14.31
CA PRO A 146 -1.29 12.47 -14.19
C PRO A 146 -0.71 13.82 -13.72
N GLU A 147 -1.49 14.89 -13.85
CA GLU A 147 -1.09 16.20 -13.32
C GLU A 147 -0.79 16.11 -11.81
N ASN A 148 0.19 16.89 -11.35
CA ASN A 148 0.67 16.90 -9.95
C ASN A 148 1.21 15.56 -9.44
N HIS A 149 1.54 14.62 -10.32
CA HIS A 149 2.21 13.36 -9.95
C HIS A 149 3.61 13.28 -10.56
N VAL A 150 4.51 12.61 -9.87
CA VAL A 150 5.83 12.26 -10.38
C VAL A 150 6.04 10.76 -10.30
N CYS A 151 6.64 10.19 -11.35
CA CYS A 151 6.96 8.78 -11.38
C CYS A 151 8.10 8.47 -10.40
N SER A 152 7.76 7.75 -9.34
CA SER A 152 8.69 7.14 -8.39
C SER A 152 9.07 5.75 -8.89
N ILE A 153 10.32 5.62 -9.34
CA ILE A 153 10.85 4.38 -9.91
C ILE A 153 11.75 3.70 -8.88
N SER A 154 11.46 2.44 -8.57
CA SER A 154 12.23 1.61 -7.65
C SER A 154 12.20 0.13 -8.07
N GLY A 155 12.87 -0.75 -7.30
CA GLY A 155 12.83 -2.19 -7.55
C GLY A 155 13.30 -2.59 -8.95
N ASN A 156 14.43 -2.04 -9.43
CA ASN A 156 14.93 -2.24 -10.81
C ASN A 156 13.98 -1.78 -11.92
N SER A 157 13.14 -0.78 -11.64
CA SER A 157 12.08 -0.26 -12.53
C SER A 157 10.83 -1.11 -12.61
N SER A 158 10.75 -2.18 -11.82
CA SER A 158 9.56 -3.02 -11.72
C SER A 158 8.46 -2.34 -10.91
N VAL A 159 8.81 -1.43 -9.99
CA VAL A 159 7.86 -0.56 -9.30
C VAL A 159 8.00 0.84 -9.88
N SER A 160 7.01 1.27 -10.65
CA SER A 160 6.94 2.60 -11.24
C SER A 160 5.58 3.22 -10.89
N LEU A 161 5.54 4.03 -9.83
CA LEU A 161 4.32 4.60 -9.29
C LEU A 161 4.24 6.09 -9.54
N CYS A 162 3.13 6.55 -10.07
CA CYS A 162 2.80 7.95 -10.07
C CYS A 162 2.32 8.33 -8.67
N LEU A 163 3.15 9.06 -7.92
CA LEU A 163 2.81 9.54 -6.59
C LEU A 163 2.47 11.03 -6.64
N GLU A 164 1.39 11.41 -5.97
CA GLU A 164 0.94 12.81 -5.87
C GLU A 164 1.99 13.63 -5.12
N THR A 165 2.50 14.67 -5.78
CA THR A 165 3.45 15.62 -5.18
C THR A 165 2.72 16.67 -4.36
N CYS A 166 3.35 17.14 -3.29
CA CYS A 166 2.77 18.12 -2.38
C CYS A 166 3.82 19.15 -1.91
N ASP A 167 3.37 20.25 -1.30
CA ASP A 167 4.22 21.20 -0.58
C ASP A 167 4.03 21.00 0.93
N PRO A 168 5.07 20.60 1.68
CA PRO A 168 4.96 20.36 3.12
C PRO A 168 4.61 21.62 3.93
N LEU A 169 4.81 22.82 3.38
CA LEU A 169 4.45 24.09 4.02
C LEU A 169 2.94 24.37 3.99
N GLU A 170 2.17 23.63 3.19
CA GLU A 170 0.70 23.72 3.17
C GLU A 170 0.04 22.95 4.33
N GLY A 171 0.80 22.20 5.14
CA GLY A 171 0.31 21.53 6.34
C GLY A 171 -0.86 20.57 6.05
N GLU A 172 -1.98 20.73 6.76
CA GLU A 172 -3.17 19.89 6.59
C GLU A 172 -3.85 20.01 5.22
N SER A 173 -3.59 21.09 4.45
CA SER A 173 -4.17 21.26 3.11
C SER A 173 -3.29 20.71 1.98
N ALA A 174 -2.09 20.22 2.31
CA ALA A 174 -1.15 19.70 1.32
C ALA A 174 -1.65 18.43 0.62
N CYS A 175 -2.46 17.62 1.31
CA CYS A 175 -2.90 16.30 0.88
C CYS A 175 -4.36 16.04 1.29
N ALA A 176 -4.93 14.92 0.82
CA ALA A 176 -6.25 14.46 1.21
C ALA A 176 -6.33 14.15 2.72
N VAL A 177 -7.56 14.09 3.26
CA VAL A 177 -7.79 13.78 4.67
C VAL A 177 -7.31 12.36 4.97
N GLY A 178 -6.40 12.23 5.93
CA GLY A 178 -5.77 10.95 6.28
C GLY A 178 -4.35 10.81 5.76
N ASP A 179 -3.91 11.72 4.89
CA ASP A 179 -2.57 11.72 4.32
C ASP A 179 -1.72 12.89 4.86
N SER A 180 -0.41 12.78 4.68
CA SER A 180 0.54 13.85 4.99
C SER A 180 1.59 13.98 3.90
N CYS A 181 2.12 15.19 3.75
CA CYS A 181 3.18 15.50 2.81
C CYS A 181 4.55 15.09 3.38
N LEU A 182 5.07 13.95 2.92
CA LEU A 182 6.29 13.33 3.45
C LEU A 182 7.41 13.35 2.41
N PRO A 183 8.69 13.42 2.84
CA PRO A 183 9.80 13.49 1.91
C PRO A 183 10.03 12.11 1.28
N SER A 184 10.37 12.09 0.00
CA SER A 184 10.78 10.87 -0.67
C SER A 184 12.16 10.42 -0.17
N PRO A 185 12.36 9.12 0.13
CA PRO A 185 13.67 8.62 0.54
C PRO A 185 14.70 8.59 -0.60
N ASN A 186 14.24 8.60 -1.86
CA ASN A 186 15.09 8.33 -3.02
C ASN A 186 15.23 9.53 -3.97
N MET A 187 14.44 10.59 -3.77
CA MET A 187 14.39 11.75 -4.66
C MET A 187 14.18 13.02 -3.83
N PRO A 188 14.66 14.19 -4.27
CA PRO A 188 14.40 15.45 -3.57
C PRO A 188 12.99 15.96 -3.89
N ASN A 189 11.97 15.23 -3.43
CA ASN A 189 10.55 15.49 -3.67
C ASN A 189 9.73 15.17 -2.42
N PHE A 190 8.49 15.66 -2.35
CA PHE A 190 7.53 15.30 -1.30
C PHE A 190 6.29 14.69 -1.92
N PHE A 191 5.72 13.70 -1.23
CA PHE A 191 4.55 12.96 -1.69
C PHE A 191 3.47 12.90 -0.62
N CYS A 192 2.21 12.85 -1.07
CA CYS A 192 1.11 12.50 -0.20
C CYS A 192 1.16 11.01 0.15
N ILE A 193 1.29 10.73 1.44
CA ILE A 193 1.42 9.38 1.98
C ILE A 193 0.38 9.21 3.08
N THR A 194 -0.32 8.09 3.06
CA THR A 194 -1.29 7.74 4.10
C THR A 194 -0.65 7.61 5.46
N LEU A 195 -1.25 8.27 6.45
CA LEU A 195 -0.80 8.27 7.83
C LEU A 195 -1.20 6.98 8.54
N ALA A 196 -0.26 6.41 9.27
CA ALA A 196 -0.53 5.33 10.22
C ALA A 196 -1.03 5.88 11.58
N ASP A 197 -0.59 7.08 11.96
CA ASP A 197 -1.02 7.80 13.17
C ASP A 197 -0.80 9.32 13.00
N THR A 198 -1.15 10.12 14.01
CA THR A 198 -1.12 11.59 13.98
C THR A 198 -0.46 12.18 15.25
N PHE A 199 0.75 11.72 15.55
CA PHE A 199 1.54 12.20 16.68
C PHE A 199 1.87 13.69 16.56
N LYS A 200 1.79 14.38 17.70
CA LYS A 200 2.02 15.82 17.80
C LYS A 200 3.51 16.14 17.82
N ALA A 201 3.83 17.40 17.52
CA ALA A 201 5.18 17.92 17.62
C ALA A 201 5.82 17.65 19.00
N GLY A 202 7.10 17.28 18.99
CA GLY A 202 7.88 16.88 20.15
C GLY A 202 7.64 15.46 20.65
N LEU A 203 6.66 14.72 20.12
CA LEU A 203 6.46 13.32 20.48
C LEU A 203 7.42 12.40 19.69
N PRO A 204 7.86 11.29 20.28
CA PRO A 204 8.60 10.24 19.58
C PRO A 204 7.84 9.72 18.37
N CYS A 205 8.57 9.40 17.31
CA CYS A 205 8.08 8.72 16.13
C CYS A 205 9.03 7.59 15.77
N GLU A 206 8.48 6.44 15.35
CA GLU A 206 9.25 5.23 15.02
C GLU A 206 9.19 4.90 13.50
N VAL A 207 8.33 5.60 12.76
CA VAL A 207 8.22 5.50 11.30
C VAL A 207 7.88 6.88 10.72
N LEU A 208 8.11 7.08 9.43
CA LEU A 208 8.00 8.41 8.81
C LEU A 208 6.56 8.95 8.76
N ASN A 209 5.54 8.08 8.68
CA ASN A 209 4.14 8.44 8.45
C ASN A 209 3.25 8.37 9.71
N VAL A 210 3.79 8.58 10.91
CA VAL A 210 3.00 8.67 12.15
C VAL A 210 2.89 10.08 12.71
N CYS A 211 3.60 11.05 12.16
CA CYS A 211 3.49 12.44 12.59
C CYS A 211 2.29 13.12 11.93
N ALA A 212 1.59 13.98 12.67
CA ALA A 212 0.46 14.74 12.13
C ALA A 212 0.86 15.59 10.89
N PRO A 213 -0.10 15.95 10.01
CA PRO A 213 0.19 16.76 8.82
C PRO A 213 0.99 18.04 9.13
N GLY A 214 1.95 18.35 8.26
CA GLY A 214 2.89 19.47 8.45
C GLY A 214 4.05 19.18 9.41
N LEU A 215 4.16 17.95 9.92
CA LEU A 215 5.28 17.49 10.74
C LEU A 215 6.10 16.42 10.02
N PHE A 216 7.40 16.42 10.29
CA PHE A 216 8.37 15.44 9.85
C PHE A 216 8.90 14.64 11.03
N CYS A 217 9.10 13.34 10.86
CA CYS A 217 9.82 12.52 11.84
C CYS A 217 11.33 12.75 11.67
N ALA A 218 11.87 13.71 12.41
CA ALA A 218 13.30 14.04 12.33
C ALA A 218 14.14 13.16 13.27
N PRO A 219 15.40 12.85 12.90
CA PRO A 219 16.32 12.12 13.76
C PRO A 219 16.39 12.70 15.17
N SER A 220 16.48 11.83 16.18
CA SER A 220 16.41 12.26 17.59
C SER A 220 17.53 13.22 18.01
N ASP A 221 18.70 13.15 17.36
CA ASP A 221 19.82 14.06 17.57
C ASP A 221 19.66 15.42 16.86
N ALA A 222 18.74 15.50 15.90
CA ALA A 222 18.41 16.71 15.16
C ALA A 222 17.32 17.55 15.85
N VAL A 223 16.66 17.07 16.91
CA VAL A 223 15.57 17.81 17.58
C VAL A 223 15.90 18.07 19.05
N GLU A 224 16.05 19.35 19.40
CA GLU A 224 16.29 19.76 20.79
C GLU A 224 15.09 19.35 21.67
N GLY A 225 15.38 18.66 22.77
CA GLY A 225 14.37 18.16 23.70
C GLY A 225 13.66 16.88 23.27
N CYS A 226 14.11 16.21 22.20
CA CYS A 226 13.62 14.87 21.86
C CYS A 226 13.96 13.86 22.96
N ASP A 227 13.04 12.91 23.23
CA ASP A 227 13.27 11.88 24.23
C ASP A 227 14.50 11.05 23.84
N PRO A 228 15.54 10.94 24.69
CA PRO A 228 16.72 10.12 24.39
C PRO A 228 16.42 8.62 24.20
N MET A 229 15.21 8.17 24.57
CA MET A 229 14.73 6.81 24.33
C MET A 229 13.98 6.64 23.01
N ALA A 230 13.67 7.72 22.29
CA ALA A 230 13.11 7.66 20.94
C ALA A 230 14.21 7.25 19.96
N ALA A 231 14.18 6.00 19.52
CA ALA A 231 15.27 5.42 18.75
C ALA A 231 15.38 6.05 17.35
N GLU A 232 14.24 6.30 16.72
CA GLU A 232 14.16 6.81 15.35
C GLU A 232 14.11 8.34 15.32
N GLY A 233 13.18 8.97 16.04
CA GLY A 233 13.06 10.42 15.96
C GLY A 233 11.97 11.06 16.81
N CYS A 234 11.80 12.37 16.60
CA CYS A 234 10.68 13.13 17.13
C CYS A 234 9.98 13.89 16.02
N CYS A 235 8.64 13.97 16.11
CA CYS A 235 7.85 14.77 15.20
C CYS A 235 8.20 16.25 15.36
N THR A 236 8.59 16.91 14.28
CA THR A 236 8.97 18.33 14.28
C THR A 236 8.34 19.06 13.09
N PRO A 237 7.93 20.33 13.21
CA PRO A 237 7.29 21.03 12.10
C PRO A 237 8.21 21.25 10.91
N TYR A 238 7.65 21.16 9.71
CA TYR A 238 8.17 21.94 8.60
C TYR A 238 7.98 23.44 8.86
N CYS A 239 8.87 24.25 8.31
CA CYS A 239 8.83 25.69 8.49
C CYS A 239 9.30 26.41 7.23
N ALA A 240 8.73 27.58 6.96
CA ALA A 240 9.17 28.43 5.86
C ALA A 240 10.45 29.17 6.28
N LEU A 241 11.52 29.10 5.49
CA LEU A 241 12.79 29.75 5.82
C LEU A 241 12.67 31.28 5.88
N ASP A 242 11.80 31.86 5.06
CA ASP A 242 11.52 33.30 5.03
C ASP A 242 10.52 33.76 6.12
N ASN A 243 9.82 32.83 6.78
CA ASN A 243 8.89 33.09 7.86
C ASN A 243 8.93 31.96 8.91
N PRO A 244 10.02 31.87 9.69
CA PRO A 244 10.29 30.70 10.53
C PRO A 244 9.35 30.62 11.74
N ILE A 245 8.69 29.47 11.91
CA ILE A 245 7.80 29.17 13.03
C ILE A 245 8.16 27.80 13.61
N CYS A 246 8.81 27.78 14.79
CA CYS A 246 9.24 26.55 15.48
C CYS A 246 8.78 26.48 16.95
N GLU A 247 7.77 27.26 17.33
CA GLU A 247 7.31 27.37 18.72
C GLU A 247 6.78 26.05 19.31
N ALA A 248 6.35 25.12 18.45
CA ALA A 248 5.87 23.80 18.86
C ALA A 248 6.98 22.87 19.39
N VAL A 249 8.24 23.16 19.09
CA VAL A 249 9.44 22.42 19.54
C VAL A 249 10.48 23.41 20.11
N PRO A 250 10.30 23.85 21.37
CA PRO A 250 11.13 24.92 21.95
C PRO A 250 12.63 24.62 21.92
N GLY A 251 13.44 25.62 21.55
CA GLY A 251 14.90 25.49 21.44
C GLY A 251 15.39 25.10 20.04
N ASN A 252 14.47 24.77 19.13
CA ASN A 252 14.79 24.50 17.73
C ASN A 252 14.66 25.77 16.87
N GLU A 253 15.39 25.81 15.76
CA GLU A 253 15.37 26.87 14.75
C GLU A 253 14.98 26.28 13.39
N CYS A 254 14.45 27.13 12.51
CA CYS A 254 14.11 26.71 11.15
C CYS A 254 15.38 26.61 10.31
N VAL A 255 15.81 25.39 10.01
CA VAL A 255 16.98 25.12 9.17
C VAL A 255 16.55 24.60 7.79
N PRO A 256 17.32 24.84 6.72
CA PRO A 256 17.01 24.31 5.40
C PRO A 256 16.80 22.79 5.43
N PHE A 257 15.74 22.30 4.80
CA PHE A 257 15.46 20.85 4.75
C PHE A 257 16.47 20.13 3.84
N PHE A 258 16.81 20.74 2.71
CA PHE A 258 17.83 20.23 1.79
C PHE A 258 19.17 20.97 1.98
N GLU A 259 20.27 20.23 1.88
CA GLU A 259 21.63 20.81 1.95
C GLU A 259 21.90 21.83 0.82
N GLN A 260 21.26 21.64 -0.32
CA GLN A 260 21.32 22.54 -1.47
C GLN A 260 19.90 22.95 -1.87
N PRO A 261 19.69 24.17 -2.41
CA PRO A 261 18.38 24.58 -2.88
C PRO A 261 17.84 23.63 -3.95
N VAL A 262 16.65 23.08 -3.73
CA VAL A 262 15.92 22.21 -4.66
C VAL A 262 14.65 22.94 -5.08
N PRO A 263 14.48 23.37 -6.34
CA PRO A 263 13.21 23.88 -6.83
C PRO A 263 12.11 22.80 -6.87
N PRO A 264 10.85 23.08 -6.48
CA PRO A 264 10.32 24.36 -5.97
C PRO A 264 10.41 24.53 -4.43
N TYR A 265 11.16 23.65 -3.76
CA TYR A 265 11.25 23.52 -2.31
C TYR A 265 12.33 24.39 -1.66
N GLU A 266 12.83 25.45 -2.31
CA GLU A 266 13.95 26.24 -1.78
C GLU A 266 13.62 26.95 -0.47
N ASN A 267 12.33 27.19 -0.18
CA ASN A 267 11.87 27.80 1.06
C ASN A 267 11.48 26.78 2.13
N VAL A 268 11.57 25.48 1.84
CA VAL A 268 11.22 24.42 2.78
C VAL A 268 12.36 24.23 3.78
N GLY A 269 12.03 24.46 5.06
CA GLY A 269 12.85 24.15 6.20
C GLY A 269 12.19 23.14 7.13
N VAL A 270 12.93 22.74 8.14
CA VAL A 270 12.46 21.91 9.25
C VAL A 270 12.97 22.50 10.57
N CYS A 271 12.14 22.41 11.61
CA CYS A 271 12.56 22.84 12.94
C CYS A 271 13.51 21.82 13.54
N ALA A 272 14.76 22.22 13.74
CA ALA A 272 15.82 21.35 14.23
C ALA A 272 16.72 22.08 15.23
N SER A 273 17.57 21.34 15.94
CA SER A 273 18.58 21.87 16.85
C SER A 273 19.45 22.91 16.11
N PRO A 274 19.74 24.06 16.72
CA PRO A 274 20.61 25.07 16.12
C PRO A 274 22.00 24.48 15.80
N PRO A 275 22.62 24.87 14.66
CA PRO A 275 23.92 24.36 14.24
C PRO A 275 25.12 24.81 15.10
#